data_AF-A0A9P8I7Q6-F1
#
_entry.id   AF-A0A9P8I7Q6-F1
#
_cell.length_a   1.000
_cell.length_b   1.000
_cell.length_c   1.000
_cell.angle_alpha   90.00
_cell.angle_beta   90.00
_cell.angle_gamma   90.00
#
_symmetry.space_group_name_H-M   'P 1'
#
loop_
_entity.id
_entity.type
_entity.pdbx_description
1 polymer ?
#
loop_
_entity_poly.entity_id
_entity_poly.type
_entity_poly.pdbx_seq_one_letter_code
_entity_poly.pdbx_strand_id
1 'polypeptide(L)'
;MVVGQHYFPVQQTHQADNLSTNTTTQLLHLVHRQLDQKEKVIQEKKQLVRDAEDATEVSPWLERTQWIRHLERQDKASMIQLIKPAQVNEMELKEVEKSLKRLVEKARQTILQRKISTFMLHRLESFHSGQDAAKPFHVNMNLQTIERYQRVWSQLLMYVLRTADSDSRLYRLKQDQRSCMQELLVAANRALQYEDGELEEEEVKAMHQELDGSCLALCMALLDHRLNHDEYESAIVSCLAIMGLEYIPGSSGTAQYKFKDSAQVTPILSGFIKVAQMLTVQYCLEEEESDEVNSCRELLEELHTRFLTVGTATPMDWMLRLRLYG
;
A
#
# COMPACT_ATOMS: atom_id res chain seq x y z
N MET A 1 -99.58 32.12 22.73
CA MET A 1 -99.28 31.11 23.76
C MET A 1 -98.45 30.00 23.13
N VAL A 2 -97.22 29.88 23.61
CA VAL A 2 -96.25 28.75 23.51
C VAL A 2 -96.03 28.10 22.13
N VAL A 3 -94.95 28.54 21.49
CA VAL A 3 -94.28 27.93 20.34
C VAL A 3 -93.69 26.58 20.76
N GLY A 4 -94.08 25.51 20.09
CA GLY A 4 -93.48 24.18 20.26
C GLY A 4 -92.07 24.16 19.67
N GLN A 5 -91.07 23.88 20.50
CA GLN A 5 -89.70 23.62 20.05
C GLN A 5 -89.61 22.19 19.55
N HIS A 6 -89.42 22.01 18.23
CA HIS A 6 -88.96 20.75 17.66
C HIS A 6 -87.44 20.81 17.49
N TYR A 7 -86.75 19.99 18.26
CA TYR A 7 -85.32 19.75 18.12
C TYR A 7 -85.11 18.70 17.03
N PHE A 8 -84.32 19.02 16.00
CA PHE A 8 -83.79 18.06 15.04
C PHE A 8 -82.34 17.76 15.43
N PRO A 9 -81.93 16.49 15.53
CA PRO A 9 -80.54 16.17 15.81
C PRO A 9 -79.69 16.49 14.58
N VAL A 10 -78.75 17.43 14.72
CA VAL A 10 -77.65 17.58 13.78
C VAL A 10 -76.69 16.43 14.04
N GLN A 11 -76.66 15.44 13.16
CA GLN A 11 -75.55 14.50 13.12
C GLN A 11 -74.28 15.30 12.82
N GLN A 12 -73.43 15.48 13.84
CA GLN A 12 -72.05 15.85 13.61
C GLN A 12 -71.41 14.70 12.83
N THR A 13 -71.14 14.93 11.55
CA THR A 13 -70.16 14.14 10.78
C THR A 13 -68.78 14.37 11.39
N HIS A 14 -68.50 13.72 12.51
CA HIS A 14 -67.14 13.46 12.97
C HIS A 14 -66.57 12.29 12.18
N GLN A 15 -66.25 12.51 10.91
CA GLN A 15 -65.50 11.54 10.10
C GLN A 15 -64.92 12.25 8.86
N ALA A 16 -63.80 12.97 9.02
CA ALA A 16 -63.00 13.39 7.87
C ALA A 16 -61.51 13.69 8.13
N ASP A 17 -61.01 13.79 9.37
CA ASP A 17 -59.61 14.25 9.57
C ASP A 17 -58.59 13.18 10.01
N ASN A 18 -59.02 11.94 10.30
CA ASN A 18 -58.11 10.88 10.79
C ASN A 18 -57.63 9.88 9.72
N LEU A 19 -58.22 9.86 8.52
CA LEU A 19 -57.77 8.98 7.44
C LEU A 19 -56.70 9.63 6.55
N SER A 20 -56.75 10.95 6.33
CA SER A 20 -55.78 11.66 5.48
C SER A 20 -54.39 11.77 6.12
N THR A 21 -54.34 12.00 7.44
CA THR A 21 -53.10 12.06 8.24
C THR A 21 -52.40 10.71 8.31
N ASN A 22 -53.12 9.61 8.54
CA ASN A 22 -52.51 8.27 8.58
C ASN A 22 -51.93 7.86 7.22
N THR A 23 -52.66 8.15 6.13
CA THR A 23 -52.20 7.88 4.75
C THR A 23 -50.98 8.73 4.39
N THR A 24 -50.95 10.00 4.82
CA THR A 24 -49.82 10.93 4.59
C THR A 24 -48.58 10.48 5.38
N THR A 25 -48.74 10.06 6.64
CA THR A 25 -47.65 9.53 7.47
C THR A 25 -47.09 8.23 6.91
N GLN A 26 -47.95 7.34 6.40
CA GLN A 26 -47.52 6.10 5.74
C GLN A 26 -46.75 6.37 4.44
N LEU A 27 -47.19 7.34 3.64
CA LEU A 27 -46.48 7.80 2.44
C LEU A 27 -45.13 8.42 2.79
N LEU A 28 -45.06 9.26 3.83
CA LEU A 28 -43.80 9.84 4.31
C LEU A 28 -42.83 8.75 4.78
N HIS A 29 -43.28 7.77 5.57
CA HIS A 29 -42.43 6.65 5.99
C HIS A 29 -41.93 5.81 4.80
N LEU A 30 -42.78 5.58 3.79
CA LEU A 30 -42.38 4.88 2.58
C LEU A 30 -41.32 5.65 1.79
N VAL A 31 -41.48 6.98 1.66
CA VAL A 31 -40.51 7.85 0.98
C VAL A 31 -39.18 7.87 1.72
N HIS A 32 -39.17 8.03 3.05
CA HIS A 32 -37.94 7.98 3.85
C HIS A 32 -37.23 6.63 3.70
N ARG A 33 -37.98 5.51 3.78
CA ARG A 33 -37.41 4.17 3.56
C ARG A 33 -36.80 4.01 2.16
N GLN A 34 -37.45 4.55 1.13
CA GLN A 34 -36.93 4.51 -0.24
C GLN A 34 -35.69 5.41 -0.42
N LEU A 35 -35.65 6.57 0.24
CA LEU A 35 -34.49 7.44 0.25
C LEU A 35 -33.31 6.75 0.98
N ASP A 36 -33.54 6.17 2.16
CA ASP A 36 -32.52 5.41 2.90
C ASP A 36 -31.98 4.24 2.07
N GLN A 37 -32.85 3.51 1.36
CA GLN A 37 -32.43 2.42 0.48
C GLN A 37 -31.62 2.92 -0.72
N LYS A 38 -32.04 4.01 -1.36
CA LYS A 38 -31.27 4.63 -2.45
C LYS A 38 -29.93 5.16 -1.96
N GLU A 39 -29.90 5.78 -0.78
CA GLU A 39 -28.68 6.30 -0.17
C GLU A 39 -27.72 5.17 0.19
N LYS A 40 -28.20 4.06 0.74
CA LYS A 40 -27.40 2.84 0.95
C LYS A 40 -26.82 2.30 -0.36
N VAL A 41 -27.64 2.16 -1.40
CA VAL A 41 -27.16 1.68 -2.71
C VAL A 41 -26.15 2.63 -3.32
N ILE A 42 -26.35 3.95 -3.22
CA ILE A 42 -25.37 4.95 -3.67
C ILE A 42 -24.07 4.82 -2.87
N GLN A 43 -24.17 4.60 -1.56
CA GLN A 43 -23.01 4.46 -0.69
C GLN A 43 -22.22 3.18 -0.99
N GLU A 44 -22.89 2.04 -1.18
CA GLU A 44 -22.29 0.78 -1.64
C GLU A 44 -21.59 0.95 -2.99
N LYS A 45 -22.21 1.72 -3.92
CA LYS A 45 -21.61 2.02 -5.22
C LYS A 45 -20.35 2.88 -5.11
N LYS A 46 -20.32 3.88 -4.21
CA LYS A 46 -19.16 4.76 -3.97
C LYS A 46 -17.95 4.06 -3.34
N GLN A 47 -18.18 2.94 -2.65
CA GLN A 47 -17.11 2.12 -2.09
C GLN A 47 -16.32 1.38 -3.18
N LEU A 48 -16.94 1.11 -4.32
CA LEU A 48 -16.27 0.47 -5.45
C LEU A 48 -15.51 1.51 -6.30
N VAL A 49 -14.36 1.13 -6.83
CA VAL A 49 -13.66 1.95 -7.85
C VAL A 49 -14.41 1.85 -9.18
N ARG A 50 -14.74 3.00 -9.79
CA ARG A 50 -15.52 3.11 -11.02
C ARG A 50 -15.05 4.29 -11.87
N ASP A 51 -14.91 4.07 -13.17
CA ASP A 51 -14.52 5.12 -14.13
C ASP A 51 -15.44 6.34 -14.11
N ALA A 52 -16.76 6.18 -14.01
CA ALA A 52 -17.71 7.27 -14.26
C ALA A 52 -17.96 8.24 -13.08
N GLU A 53 -17.70 7.84 -11.82
CA GLU A 53 -17.94 8.70 -10.63
C GLU A 53 -16.70 9.53 -10.25
N ASP A 54 -15.50 9.06 -10.59
CA ASP A 54 -14.24 9.79 -10.43
C ASP A 54 -13.89 10.64 -11.69
N ALA A 55 -14.73 10.60 -12.73
CA ALA A 55 -14.50 11.19 -14.06
C ALA A 55 -14.89 12.65 -14.26
N THR A 56 -15.41 13.37 -13.26
CA THR A 56 -15.77 14.78 -13.49
C THR A 56 -14.56 15.64 -13.89
N GLU A 57 -13.34 15.26 -13.48
CA GLU A 57 -12.06 15.61 -14.14
C GLU A 57 -11.03 14.53 -13.76
N VAL A 58 -10.85 13.47 -14.57
CA VAL A 58 -9.72 12.53 -14.34
C VAL A 58 -8.45 13.34 -14.52
N SER A 59 -7.69 13.53 -13.44
CA SER A 59 -6.47 14.33 -13.52
C SER A 59 -5.47 13.68 -14.50
N PRO A 60 -4.63 14.46 -15.21
CA PRO A 60 -3.58 13.90 -16.07
C PRO A 60 -2.68 12.88 -15.34
N TRP A 61 -2.55 13.03 -14.02
CA TRP A 61 -1.92 12.07 -13.14
C TRP A 61 -2.62 10.71 -13.14
N LEU A 62 -3.94 10.67 -12.92
CA LEU A 62 -4.72 9.42 -12.91
C LEU A 62 -4.84 8.78 -14.29
N GLU A 63 -4.83 9.58 -15.36
CA GLU A 63 -4.66 9.08 -16.72
C GLU A 63 -3.27 8.46 -16.90
N ARG A 64 -2.21 9.11 -16.41
CA ARG A 64 -0.84 8.61 -16.53
C ARG A 64 -0.64 7.31 -15.75
N THR A 65 -1.22 7.20 -14.56
CA THR A 65 -1.09 6.01 -13.73
C THR A 65 -2.06 4.91 -14.12
N GLN A 66 -3.25 5.20 -14.64
CA GLN A 66 -4.28 4.18 -14.90
C GLN A 66 -4.77 3.45 -13.62
N TRP A 67 -4.65 4.05 -12.44
CA TRP A 67 -5.07 3.44 -11.18
C TRP A 67 -6.55 3.06 -11.13
N ILE A 68 -7.42 3.87 -11.73
CA ILE A 68 -8.86 3.62 -11.74
C ILE A 68 -9.16 2.33 -12.52
N ARG A 69 -8.50 2.15 -13.66
CA ARG A 69 -8.61 0.95 -14.50
C ARG A 69 -8.04 -0.28 -13.80
N HIS A 70 -6.89 -0.16 -13.16
CA HIS A 70 -6.27 -1.28 -12.44
C HIS A 70 -7.13 -1.78 -11.28
N LEU A 71 -7.68 -0.85 -10.50
CA LEU A 71 -8.49 -1.16 -9.32
C LEU A 71 -9.98 -1.30 -9.64
N GLU A 72 -10.38 -1.37 -10.92
CA GLU A 72 -11.79 -1.37 -11.33
C GLU A 72 -12.58 -2.45 -10.56
N ARG A 73 -13.74 -2.05 -10.02
CA ARG A 73 -14.66 -2.92 -9.24
C ARG A 73 -14.12 -3.43 -7.91
N GLN A 74 -12.90 -3.05 -7.52
CA GLN A 74 -12.40 -3.34 -6.19
C GLN A 74 -13.07 -2.44 -5.16
N ASP A 75 -13.28 -2.99 -3.97
CA ASP A 75 -13.75 -2.23 -2.81
C ASP A 75 -12.60 -1.43 -2.19
N LYS A 76 -12.72 -0.10 -2.18
CA LYS A 76 -11.68 0.85 -1.74
C LYS A 76 -11.27 0.59 -0.29
N ALA A 77 -12.24 0.30 0.59
CA ALA A 77 -11.97 0.00 1.99
C ALA A 77 -11.14 -1.28 2.14
N SER A 78 -11.54 -2.36 1.47
CA SER A 78 -10.85 -3.65 1.46
C SER A 78 -9.43 -3.52 0.93
N MET A 79 -9.23 -2.78 -0.18
CA MET A 79 -7.90 -2.54 -0.74
C MET A 79 -6.98 -1.85 0.27
N ILE A 80 -7.47 -0.81 0.96
CA ILE A 80 -6.68 -0.12 1.99
C ILE A 80 -6.34 -1.03 3.17
N GLN A 81 -7.21 -1.99 3.55
CA GLN A 81 -6.87 -2.95 4.61
C GLN A 81 -5.64 -3.80 4.27
N LEU A 82 -5.44 -4.13 2.99
CA LEU A 82 -4.32 -4.97 2.55
C LEU A 82 -2.95 -4.32 2.79
N ILE A 83 -2.89 -2.98 2.82
CA ILE A 83 -1.66 -2.21 3.06
C ILE A 83 -1.56 -1.67 4.49
N LYS A 84 -2.42 -2.10 5.44
CA LYS A 84 -2.27 -1.66 6.84
C LYS A 84 -1.13 -2.39 7.54
N PRO A 85 -0.59 -1.86 8.66
CA PRO A 85 0.35 -2.58 9.51
C PRO A 85 -0.18 -3.97 9.91
N ALA A 86 0.71 -4.85 10.35
CA ALA A 86 0.34 -6.20 10.78
C ALA A 86 -0.68 -6.13 11.93
N GLN A 87 -1.76 -6.90 11.82
CA GLN A 87 -2.81 -7.01 12.82
C GLN A 87 -2.35 -7.86 14.01
N VAL A 88 -3.11 -7.79 15.12
CA VAL A 88 -2.74 -8.48 16.36
C VAL A 88 -2.57 -9.99 16.18
N ASN A 89 -3.37 -10.60 15.29
CA ASN A 89 -3.36 -12.01 14.93
C ASN A 89 -2.40 -12.39 13.80
N GLU A 90 -1.75 -11.42 13.14
CA GLU A 90 -0.80 -11.67 12.05
C GLU A 90 0.64 -11.64 12.60
N MET A 91 1.00 -12.67 13.38
CA MET A 91 2.27 -12.71 14.11
C MET A 91 3.48 -12.78 13.18
N GLU A 92 3.41 -13.57 12.11
CA GLU A 92 4.48 -13.68 11.11
C GLU A 92 4.72 -12.33 10.42
N LEU A 93 3.65 -11.60 10.09
CA LEU A 93 3.76 -10.29 9.45
C LEU A 93 4.38 -9.25 10.40
N LYS A 94 4.14 -9.35 11.72
CA LYS A 94 4.84 -8.49 12.70
C LYS A 94 6.34 -8.76 12.71
N GLU A 95 6.77 -10.02 12.62
CA GLU A 95 8.19 -10.37 12.52
C GLU A 95 8.81 -9.81 11.23
N VAL A 96 8.09 -9.89 10.11
CA VAL A 96 8.52 -9.27 8.86
C VAL A 96 8.62 -7.74 9.00
N GLU A 97 7.68 -7.07 9.67
CA GLU A 97 7.78 -5.63 9.92
C GLU A 97 8.96 -5.26 10.82
N LYS A 98 9.26 -6.07 11.85
CA LYS A 98 10.45 -5.91 12.69
C LYS A 98 11.73 -6.09 11.85
N SER A 99 11.76 -7.11 11.00
CA SER A 99 12.87 -7.42 10.09
C SER A 99 13.18 -6.28 9.12
N LEU A 100 12.16 -5.77 8.42
CA LEU A 100 12.32 -4.63 7.51
C LEU A 100 12.90 -3.40 8.24
N LYS A 101 12.46 -3.12 9.48
CA LYS A 101 13.00 -2.01 10.27
C LYS A 101 14.47 -2.22 10.60
N ARG A 102 14.86 -3.44 11.00
CA ARG A 102 16.26 -3.80 11.26
C ARG A 102 17.12 -3.65 10.02
N LEU A 103 16.66 -4.15 8.86
CA LEU A 103 17.37 -4.03 7.58
C LEU A 103 17.62 -2.58 7.17
N VAL A 104 16.58 -1.74 7.22
CA VAL A 104 16.70 -0.32 6.87
C VAL A 104 17.64 0.41 7.82
N GLU A 105 17.58 0.11 9.12
CA GLU A 105 18.50 0.70 10.10
C GLU A 105 19.94 0.19 9.92
N LYS A 106 20.13 -1.11 9.65
CA LYS A 106 21.43 -1.73 9.34
C LYS A 106 22.07 -1.03 8.13
N ALA A 107 21.33 -0.91 7.02
CA ALA A 107 21.79 -0.23 5.82
C ALA A 107 22.16 1.25 6.10
N ARG A 108 21.35 1.95 6.90
CA ARG A 108 21.62 3.34 7.31
C ARG A 108 22.93 3.45 8.10
N GLN A 109 23.12 2.58 9.09
CA GLN A 109 24.31 2.57 9.94
C GLN A 109 25.56 2.24 9.14
N THR A 110 25.48 1.26 8.24
CA THR A 110 26.58 0.91 7.33
C THR A 110 27.05 2.11 6.50
N ILE A 111 26.10 2.88 5.94
CA ILE A 111 26.42 4.08 5.15
C ILE A 111 27.00 5.18 6.04
N LEU A 112 26.44 5.42 7.23
CA LEU A 112 26.94 6.44 8.17
C LEU A 112 28.33 6.13 8.71
N GLN A 113 28.62 4.86 8.96
CA GLN A 113 29.91 4.37 9.44
C GLN A 113 30.98 4.33 8.34
N ARG A 114 30.66 4.81 7.12
CA ARG A 114 31.57 4.84 5.95
C ARG A 114 32.14 3.47 5.61
N LYS A 115 31.38 2.40 5.84
CA LYS A 115 31.74 1.04 5.42
C LYS A 115 31.63 0.84 3.90
N ILE A 116 31.11 1.83 3.18
CA ILE A 116 30.90 1.80 1.73
C ILE A 116 31.76 2.89 1.07
N SER A 117 32.39 2.55 -0.05
CA SER A 117 33.23 3.49 -0.79
C SER A 117 32.42 4.68 -1.35
N THR A 118 33.07 5.84 -1.47
CA THR A 118 32.42 7.03 -2.06
C THR A 118 31.90 6.76 -3.49
N PHE A 119 32.64 5.98 -4.29
CA PHE A 119 32.25 5.62 -5.65
C PHE A 119 30.91 4.87 -5.69
N MET A 120 30.68 3.95 -4.75
CA MET A 120 29.42 3.23 -4.65
C MET A 120 28.27 4.15 -4.23
N LEU A 121 28.51 5.12 -3.36
CA LEU A 121 27.47 6.10 -2.99
C LEU A 121 27.08 7.00 -4.17
N HIS A 122 28.04 7.38 -5.01
CA HIS A 122 27.77 8.15 -6.23
C HIS A 122 27.06 7.31 -7.30
N ARG A 123 27.43 6.04 -7.44
CA ARG A 123 26.74 5.08 -8.32
C ARG A 123 25.29 4.88 -7.87
N LEU A 124 25.09 4.61 -6.59
CA LEU A 124 23.79 4.33 -6.00
C LEU A 124 22.80 5.50 -6.16
N GLU A 125 23.26 6.74 -5.97
CA GLU A 125 22.42 7.94 -6.13
C GLU A 125 22.07 8.21 -7.60
N SER A 126 22.81 7.66 -8.55
CA SER A 126 22.51 7.80 -9.97
C SER A 126 21.31 6.96 -10.38
N PHE A 127 20.54 7.45 -11.36
CA PHE A 127 19.46 6.71 -12.00
C PHE A 127 19.74 6.43 -13.49
N HIS A 128 20.95 6.72 -13.97
CA HIS A 128 21.35 6.50 -15.35
C HIS A 128 22.47 5.46 -15.41
N SER A 129 22.32 4.48 -16.29
CA SER A 129 23.32 3.43 -16.49
C SER A 129 24.65 4.03 -16.93
N GLY A 130 25.75 3.58 -16.31
CA GLY A 130 27.11 4.00 -16.65
C GLY A 130 27.49 5.44 -16.28
N GLN A 131 26.63 6.16 -15.55
CA GLN A 131 26.91 7.52 -15.09
C GLN A 131 26.80 7.62 -13.57
N ASP A 132 27.76 8.28 -12.93
CA ASP A 132 27.71 8.57 -11.51
C ASP A 132 26.94 9.87 -11.23
N ALA A 133 26.23 9.94 -10.10
CA ALA A 133 25.61 11.19 -9.66
C ALA A 133 26.68 12.19 -9.22
N ALA A 134 26.41 13.49 -9.37
CA ALA A 134 27.33 14.54 -8.92
C ALA A 134 27.48 14.59 -7.38
N LYS A 135 26.47 14.14 -6.64
CA LYS A 135 26.46 14.09 -5.17
C LYS A 135 26.35 12.64 -4.71
N PRO A 136 27.00 12.25 -3.61
CA PRO A 136 26.89 10.91 -3.08
C PRO A 136 25.51 10.67 -2.44
N PHE A 137 25.10 9.40 -2.42
CA PHE A 137 23.92 8.96 -1.68
C PHE A 137 24.04 9.33 -0.20
N HIS A 138 23.02 10.02 0.30
CA HIS A 138 22.98 10.52 1.69
C HIS A 138 21.85 9.85 2.47
N VAL A 139 22.14 9.42 3.70
CA VAL A 139 21.13 8.83 4.60
C VAL A 139 20.88 9.67 5.86
N ASN A 140 21.52 10.83 5.96
CA ASN A 140 21.31 11.75 7.06
C ASN A 140 19.94 12.45 6.90
N MET A 141 18.90 11.78 7.39
CA MET A 141 17.52 12.23 7.39
C MET A 141 17.01 12.19 8.82
N ASN A 142 16.01 13.02 9.13
CA ASN A 142 15.36 12.95 10.44
C ASN A 142 14.63 11.61 10.62
N LEU A 143 14.47 11.17 11.87
CA LEU A 143 13.86 9.87 12.19
C LEU A 143 12.45 9.73 11.63
N GLN A 144 11.65 10.79 11.65
CA GLN A 144 10.29 10.80 11.10
C GLN A 144 10.26 10.50 9.58
N THR A 145 11.26 10.97 8.83
CA THR A 145 11.38 10.69 7.40
C THR A 145 11.71 9.23 7.16
N ILE A 146 12.62 8.66 7.96
CA ILE A 146 12.98 7.25 7.89
C ILE A 146 11.76 6.37 8.20
N GLU A 147 11.03 6.66 9.27
CA GLU A 147 9.80 5.94 9.63
C GLU A 147 8.75 6.00 8.51
N ARG A 148 8.58 7.17 7.88
CA ARG A 148 7.68 7.32 6.72
C ARG A 148 8.13 6.47 5.54
N TYR A 149 9.43 6.41 5.27
CA TYR A 149 9.96 5.64 4.14
C TYR A 149 9.91 4.12 4.40
N GLN A 150 10.21 3.69 5.63
CA GLN A 150 10.00 2.32 6.09
C GLN A 150 8.55 1.89 5.94
N ARG A 151 7.59 2.78 6.27
CA ARG A 151 6.17 2.49 6.11
C ARG A 151 5.83 2.13 4.66
N VAL A 152 6.37 2.81 3.66
CA VAL A 152 6.09 2.49 2.25
C VAL A 152 6.46 1.04 1.92
N TRP A 153 7.61 0.57 2.37
CA TRP A 153 8.02 -0.83 2.16
C TRP A 153 7.27 -1.82 3.03
N SER A 154 6.93 -1.47 4.27
CA SER A 154 6.08 -2.31 5.12
C SER A 154 4.71 -2.52 4.44
N GLN A 155 4.09 -1.46 3.94
CA GLN A 155 2.82 -1.54 3.21
C GLN A 155 2.90 -2.44 1.98
N LEU A 156 4.01 -2.40 1.23
CA LEU A 156 4.25 -3.31 0.11
C LEU A 156 4.33 -4.78 0.58
N LEU A 157 5.14 -5.07 1.59
CA LEU A 157 5.30 -6.44 2.09
C LEU A 157 3.97 -6.96 2.66
N MET A 158 3.22 -6.13 3.41
CA MET A 158 1.89 -6.50 3.91
C MET A 158 0.93 -6.81 2.77
N TYR A 159 0.93 -5.99 1.72
CA TYR A 159 0.11 -6.26 0.54
C TYR A 159 0.49 -7.59 -0.12
N VAL A 160 1.78 -7.84 -0.32
CA VAL A 160 2.26 -9.07 -0.95
C VAL A 160 1.87 -10.29 -0.10
N LEU A 161 2.24 -10.30 1.17
CA LEU A 161 2.03 -11.44 2.07
C LEU A 161 0.56 -11.75 2.31
N ARG A 162 -0.33 -10.74 2.32
CA ARG A 162 -1.78 -10.97 2.47
C ARG A 162 -2.47 -11.46 1.21
N THR A 163 -1.89 -11.23 0.03
CA THR A 163 -2.57 -11.47 -1.25
C THR A 163 -1.93 -12.54 -2.11
N ALA A 164 -0.70 -12.97 -1.81
CA ALA A 164 0.08 -13.84 -2.68
C ALA A 164 -0.64 -15.14 -3.04
N ASP A 165 -1.37 -15.74 -2.10
CA ASP A 165 -2.12 -16.98 -2.30
C ASP A 165 -3.61 -16.75 -2.60
N SER A 166 -4.05 -15.49 -2.73
CA SER A 166 -5.42 -15.17 -3.11
C SER A 166 -5.62 -15.27 -4.62
N ASP A 167 -6.73 -15.92 -5.03
CA ASP A 167 -7.20 -15.92 -6.42
C ASP A 167 -7.59 -14.53 -6.92
N SER A 168 -7.88 -13.60 -6.01
CA SER A 168 -8.27 -12.21 -6.33
C SER A 168 -7.09 -11.24 -6.41
N ARG A 169 -5.85 -11.74 -6.42
CA ARG A 169 -4.64 -10.92 -6.48
C ARG A 169 -4.55 -10.17 -7.81
N LEU A 170 -4.20 -8.89 -7.75
CA LEU A 170 -4.19 -7.98 -8.92
C LEU A 170 -2.86 -7.97 -9.69
N TYR A 171 -1.90 -8.81 -9.32
CA TYR A 171 -0.55 -8.85 -9.91
C TYR A 171 -0.08 -10.30 -10.09
N ARG A 172 1.06 -10.48 -10.78
CA ARG A 172 1.66 -11.79 -11.04
C ARG A 172 3.01 -11.91 -10.36
N LEU A 173 3.10 -12.81 -9.38
CA LEU A 173 4.39 -13.20 -8.81
C LEU A 173 5.15 -14.09 -9.79
N LYS A 174 6.43 -13.80 -9.98
CA LYS A 174 7.39 -14.72 -10.60
C LYS A 174 7.65 -15.90 -9.67
N GLN A 175 8.19 -16.99 -10.23
CA GLN A 175 8.53 -18.17 -9.43
C GLN A 175 9.52 -17.84 -8.31
N ASP A 176 10.60 -17.13 -8.63
CA ASP A 176 11.63 -16.75 -7.64
C ASP A 176 11.03 -15.86 -6.53
N GLN A 177 10.13 -14.94 -6.88
CA GLN A 177 9.43 -14.10 -5.91
C GLN A 177 8.56 -14.92 -4.96
N ARG A 178 7.90 -15.98 -5.44
CA ARG A 178 7.13 -16.91 -4.59
C ARG A 178 8.05 -17.70 -3.68
N SER A 179 9.18 -18.19 -4.19
CA SER A 179 10.17 -18.92 -3.40
C SER A 179 10.72 -18.06 -2.25
N CYS A 180 11.21 -16.85 -2.54
CA CYS A 180 11.71 -15.93 -1.49
C CYS A 180 10.62 -15.58 -0.46
N MET A 181 9.36 -15.44 -0.90
CA MET A 181 8.25 -15.17 0.00
C MET A 181 7.96 -16.35 0.94
N GLN A 182 7.98 -17.59 0.42
CA GLN A 182 7.79 -18.79 1.23
C GLN A 182 8.93 -18.94 2.24
N GLU A 183 10.18 -18.73 1.83
CA GLU A 183 11.35 -18.73 2.72
C GLU A 183 11.22 -17.69 3.83
N LEU A 184 10.79 -16.46 3.49
CA LEU A 184 10.51 -15.42 4.48
C LEU A 184 9.46 -15.84 5.50
N LEU A 185 8.35 -16.43 5.06
CA LEU A 185 7.31 -16.90 5.98
C LEU A 185 7.78 -18.06 6.87
N VAL A 186 8.62 -18.97 6.34
CA VAL A 186 9.25 -20.02 7.14
C VAL A 186 10.18 -19.43 8.20
N ALA A 187 11.05 -18.48 7.82
CA ALA A 187 11.95 -17.82 8.76
C ALA A 187 11.18 -17.02 9.83
N ALA A 188 10.09 -16.35 9.45
CA ALA A 188 9.23 -15.63 10.38
C ALA A 188 8.55 -16.59 11.38
N ASN A 189 8.05 -17.74 10.91
CA ASN A 189 7.45 -18.75 11.78
C ASN A 189 8.49 -19.35 12.76
N ARG A 190 9.72 -19.61 12.31
CA ARG A 190 10.82 -20.01 13.19
C ARG A 190 11.05 -18.98 14.28
N ALA A 191 11.12 -17.70 13.92
CA ALA A 191 11.32 -16.63 14.89
C ALA A 191 10.24 -16.58 15.98
N LEU A 192 8.99 -16.90 15.65
CA LEU A 192 7.89 -16.99 16.62
C LEU A 192 8.00 -18.19 17.57
N GLN A 193 8.49 -19.33 17.09
CA GLN A 193 8.65 -20.52 17.93
C GLN A 193 9.68 -20.31 19.04
N TYR A 194 10.61 -19.38 18.84
CA TYR A 194 11.69 -19.08 19.76
C TYR A 194 11.40 -17.95 20.76
N GLU A 195 10.38 -17.10 20.52
CA GLU A 195 9.96 -16.08 21.51
C GLU A 195 9.48 -16.72 22.83
N ASP A 196 9.13 -18.01 22.84
CA ASP A 196 8.65 -18.76 24.01
C ASP A 196 9.77 -19.54 24.76
N GLY A 197 11.02 -19.47 24.28
CA GLY A 197 12.19 -20.17 24.86
C GLY A 197 13.28 -19.23 25.41
N GLU A 198 14.05 -19.69 26.39
CA GLU A 198 15.29 -19.01 26.83
C GLU A 198 16.40 -19.29 25.81
N LEU A 199 16.45 -18.51 24.71
CA LEU A 199 17.56 -18.56 23.77
C LEU A 199 18.78 -17.79 24.27
N GLU A 200 19.96 -18.26 23.88
CA GLU A 200 21.20 -17.49 24.02
C GLU A 200 21.23 -16.30 23.04
N GLU A 201 22.01 -15.26 23.35
CA GLU A 201 22.06 -14.03 22.55
C GLU A 201 22.52 -14.29 21.09
N GLU A 202 23.46 -15.21 20.89
CA GLU A 202 23.95 -15.57 19.55
C GLU A 202 22.89 -16.33 18.74
N GLU A 203 22.05 -17.14 19.37
CA GLU A 203 20.95 -17.85 18.70
C GLU A 203 19.88 -16.87 18.23
N VAL A 204 19.51 -15.89 19.08
CA VAL A 204 18.59 -14.80 18.72
C VAL A 204 19.14 -13.99 17.54
N LYS A 205 20.45 -13.73 17.54
CA LYS A 205 21.11 -12.98 16.46
C LYS A 205 21.11 -13.76 15.16
N ALA A 206 21.46 -15.05 15.17
CA ALA A 206 21.43 -15.92 14.00
C ALA A 206 20.01 -16.03 13.40
N MET A 207 19.01 -16.18 14.26
CA MET A 207 17.59 -16.19 13.87
C MET A 207 17.17 -14.87 13.20
N HIS A 208 17.54 -13.72 13.79
CA HIS A 208 17.27 -12.43 13.17
C HIS A 208 17.99 -12.27 11.83
N GLN A 209 19.23 -12.76 11.71
CA GLN A 209 19.98 -12.73 10.44
C GLN A 209 19.31 -13.57 9.35
N GLU A 210 18.82 -14.77 9.68
CA GLU A 210 18.09 -15.62 8.73
C GLU A 210 16.79 -14.94 8.22
N LEU A 211 16.02 -14.38 9.14
CA LEU A 211 14.79 -13.65 8.83
C LEU A 211 15.08 -12.39 8.00
N ASP A 212 16.10 -11.62 8.39
CA ASP A 212 16.52 -10.41 7.70
C ASP A 212 17.04 -10.72 6.29
N GLY A 213 17.85 -11.77 6.12
CA GLY A 213 18.31 -12.23 4.81
C GLY A 213 17.15 -12.65 3.90
N SER A 214 16.20 -13.42 4.41
CA SER A 214 15.00 -13.84 3.66
C SER A 214 14.11 -12.64 3.27
N CYS A 215 13.95 -11.67 4.18
CA CYS A 215 13.20 -10.44 3.92
C CYS A 215 13.87 -9.60 2.85
N LEU A 216 15.20 -9.51 2.89
CA LEU A 216 16.00 -8.78 1.92
C LEU A 216 15.91 -9.44 0.54
N ALA A 217 16.07 -10.77 0.47
CA ALA A 217 15.95 -11.54 -0.77
C ALA A 217 14.60 -11.31 -1.45
N LEU A 218 13.48 -11.34 -0.70
CA LEU A 218 12.16 -11.01 -1.26
C LEU A 218 12.10 -9.57 -1.80
N CYS A 219 12.65 -8.59 -1.08
CA CYS A 219 12.68 -7.20 -1.53
C CYS A 219 13.44 -7.05 -2.85
N MET A 220 14.59 -7.73 -2.99
CA MET A 220 15.39 -7.74 -4.22
C MET A 220 14.65 -8.43 -5.37
N ALA A 221 14.03 -9.58 -5.11
CA ALA A 221 13.24 -10.32 -6.10
C ALA A 221 12.04 -9.50 -6.62
N LEU A 222 11.41 -8.70 -5.75
CA LEU A 222 10.32 -7.79 -6.15
C LEU A 222 10.81 -6.65 -7.05
N LEU A 223 11.98 -6.07 -6.76
CA LEU A 223 12.60 -5.02 -7.60
C LEU A 223 12.99 -5.55 -8.98
N ASP A 224 13.47 -6.78 -9.07
CA ASP A 224 13.85 -7.44 -10.31
C ASP A 224 12.63 -7.99 -11.10
N HIS A 225 11.71 -7.10 -11.45
CA HIS A 225 10.55 -7.40 -12.27
C HIS A 225 10.62 -6.64 -13.59
N ARG A 226 10.38 -7.31 -14.73
CA ARG A 226 10.35 -6.70 -16.06
C ARG A 226 8.90 -6.43 -16.47
N LEU A 227 8.60 -5.17 -16.79
CA LEU A 227 7.28 -4.68 -17.17
C LEU A 227 7.12 -4.76 -18.70
N ASN A 228 6.89 -5.96 -19.22
CA ASN A 228 6.89 -6.20 -20.67
C ASN A 228 5.57 -5.86 -21.37
N HIS A 229 4.45 -5.99 -20.66
CA HIS A 229 3.10 -5.89 -21.25
C HIS A 229 2.21 -4.96 -20.43
N ASP A 230 1.93 -5.37 -19.20
CA ASP A 230 1.14 -4.61 -18.24
C ASP A 230 2.02 -4.31 -17.02
N GLU A 231 2.16 -3.02 -16.72
CA GLU A 231 2.95 -2.54 -15.58
C GLU A 231 2.40 -3.06 -14.24
N TYR A 232 1.10 -3.36 -14.19
CA TYR A 232 0.42 -3.88 -13.01
C TYR A 232 0.64 -5.37 -12.74
N GLU A 233 1.33 -6.09 -13.63
CA GLU A 233 1.84 -7.44 -13.32
C GLU A 233 2.84 -7.41 -12.15
N SER A 234 3.47 -6.26 -11.90
CA SER A 234 4.33 -6.06 -10.73
C SER A 234 3.53 -5.77 -9.46
N ALA A 235 3.85 -6.51 -8.39
CA ALA A 235 3.32 -6.26 -7.06
C ALA A 235 3.63 -4.85 -6.56
N ILE A 236 4.78 -4.28 -6.91
CA ILE A 236 5.18 -2.92 -6.53
C ILE A 236 4.23 -1.91 -7.17
N VAL A 237 4.03 -1.99 -8.48
CA VAL A 237 3.17 -1.04 -9.22
C VAL A 237 1.71 -1.19 -8.79
N SER A 238 1.23 -2.42 -8.61
CA SER A 238 -0.10 -2.69 -8.06
C SER A 238 -0.30 -2.10 -6.66
N CYS A 239 0.68 -2.29 -5.76
CA CYS A 239 0.61 -1.72 -4.41
C CYS A 239 0.57 -0.19 -4.42
N LEU A 240 1.33 0.45 -5.31
CA LEU A 240 1.33 1.91 -5.45
C LEU A 240 -0.05 2.47 -5.83
N ALA A 241 -0.85 1.74 -6.61
CA ALA A 241 -2.23 2.14 -6.89
C ALA A 241 -3.09 2.18 -5.61
N ILE A 242 -2.91 1.19 -4.73
CA ILE A 242 -3.62 1.14 -3.44
C ILE A 242 -3.11 2.23 -2.50
N MET A 243 -1.79 2.47 -2.45
CA MET A 243 -1.21 3.59 -1.72
C MET A 243 -1.68 4.95 -2.26
N GLY A 244 -2.08 5.00 -3.52
CA GLY A 244 -2.74 6.14 -4.16
C GLY A 244 -4.13 6.43 -3.59
N LEU A 245 -4.81 5.46 -2.97
CA LEU A 245 -6.08 5.70 -2.29
C LEU A 245 -5.86 6.39 -0.93
N GLU A 246 -6.72 7.35 -0.62
CA GLU A 246 -6.75 8.06 0.65
C GLU A 246 -8.15 7.96 1.26
N TYR A 247 -8.20 7.55 2.53
CA TYR A 247 -9.42 7.63 3.33
C TYR A 247 -9.62 9.08 3.80
N ILE A 248 -10.78 9.63 3.50
CA ILE A 248 -11.23 10.93 3.99
C ILE A 248 -12.28 10.69 5.07
N PRO A 249 -12.02 11.12 6.32
CA PRO A 249 -13.04 11.10 7.36
C PRO A 249 -14.23 11.99 6.94
N GLY A 250 -15.40 11.39 6.73
CA GLY A 250 -16.60 12.15 6.40
C GLY A 250 -17.22 12.83 7.62
N SER A 251 -17.79 14.02 7.43
CA SER A 251 -18.45 14.83 8.47
C SER A 251 -19.70 14.17 9.10
N SER A 252 -20.17 13.05 8.54
CA SER A 252 -21.44 12.39 8.92
C SER A 252 -21.27 10.88 9.18
N GLY A 253 -20.04 10.42 9.48
CA GLY A 253 -19.75 9.00 9.69
C GLY A 253 -19.70 8.16 8.39
N THR A 254 -19.75 8.81 7.23
CA THR A 254 -19.61 8.17 5.92
C THR A 254 -18.14 8.07 5.53
N ALA A 255 -17.66 6.85 5.31
CA ALA A 255 -16.33 6.61 4.77
C ALA A 255 -16.26 7.13 3.32
N GLN A 256 -15.40 8.12 3.07
CA GLN A 256 -15.11 8.62 1.73
C GLN A 256 -13.68 8.25 1.34
N TYR A 257 -13.48 8.01 0.06
CA TYR A 257 -12.19 7.63 -0.49
C TYR A 257 -11.94 8.41 -1.77
N LYS A 258 -10.73 8.94 -1.92
CA LYS A 258 -10.27 9.58 -3.16
C LYS A 258 -8.90 9.06 -3.55
N PHE A 259 -8.52 9.27 -4.80
CA PHE A 259 -7.12 9.15 -5.17
C PHE A 259 -6.34 10.41 -4.80
N LYS A 260 -5.11 10.20 -4.34
CA LYS A 260 -4.12 11.22 -4.08
C LYS A 260 -3.66 11.87 -5.39
N ASP A 261 -3.36 13.16 -5.33
CA ASP A 261 -2.72 13.88 -6.42
C ASP A 261 -1.20 13.57 -6.52
N SER A 262 -0.53 14.14 -7.52
CA SER A 262 0.90 13.93 -7.73
C SER A 262 1.74 14.39 -6.55
N ALA A 263 1.45 15.58 -6.00
CA ALA A 263 2.20 16.16 -4.89
C ALA A 263 2.13 15.30 -3.62
N GLN A 264 1.00 14.63 -3.38
CA GLN A 264 0.82 13.70 -2.27
C GLN A 264 1.53 12.35 -2.51
N VAL A 265 1.73 11.93 -3.76
CA VAL A 265 2.33 10.63 -4.11
C VAL A 265 3.84 10.70 -4.30
N THR A 266 4.38 11.80 -4.82
CA THR A 266 5.84 11.98 -5.03
C THR A 266 6.68 11.70 -3.75
N PRO A 267 6.23 12.06 -2.53
CA PRO A 267 6.91 11.65 -1.29
C PRO A 267 6.91 10.13 -1.04
N ILE A 268 5.85 9.42 -1.42
CA ILE A 268 5.75 7.95 -1.35
C ILE A 268 6.77 7.33 -2.30
N LEU A 269 6.81 7.80 -3.55
CA LEU A 269 7.78 7.34 -4.55
C LEU A 269 9.22 7.58 -4.08
N SER A 270 9.49 8.76 -3.51
CA SER A 270 10.82 9.10 -2.98
C SER A 270 11.23 8.20 -1.82
N GLY A 271 10.29 7.88 -0.93
CA GLY A 271 10.54 6.97 0.18
C GLY A 271 10.82 5.54 -0.27
N PHE A 272 10.05 5.06 -1.25
CA PHE A 272 10.30 3.76 -1.86
C PHE A 272 11.70 3.70 -2.48
N ILE A 273 12.04 4.65 -3.35
CA ILE A 273 13.33 4.70 -4.07
C ILE A 273 14.49 4.71 -3.07
N LYS A 274 14.38 5.54 -2.03
CA LYS A 274 15.44 5.67 -1.02
C LYS A 274 15.70 4.36 -0.28
N VAL A 275 14.64 3.67 0.14
CA VAL A 275 14.76 2.38 0.82
C VAL A 275 15.22 1.29 -0.15
N ALA A 276 14.76 1.27 -1.41
CA ALA A 276 15.25 0.35 -2.43
C ALA A 276 16.77 0.44 -2.61
N GLN A 277 17.30 1.66 -2.68
CA GLN A 277 18.74 1.93 -2.76
C GLN A 277 19.48 1.41 -1.52
N MET A 278 18.93 1.64 -0.32
CA MET A 278 19.50 1.15 0.94
C MET A 278 19.52 -0.38 1.02
N LEU A 279 18.41 -1.04 0.65
CA LEU A 279 18.29 -2.49 0.63
C LEU A 279 19.25 -3.11 -0.40
N THR A 280 19.37 -2.52 -1.60
CA THR A 280 20.29 -3.03 -2.63
C THR A 280 21.73 -3.04 -2.13
N VAL A 281 22.19 -1.97 -1.48
CA VAL A 281 23.55 -1.94 -0.91
C VAL A 281 23.71 -2.94 0.21
N GLN A 282 22.71 -3.06 1.09
CA GLN A 282 22.75 -4.04 2.16
C GLN A 282 22.85 -5.47 1.62
N TYR A 283 22.13 -5.76 0.54
CA TYR A 283 22.18 -7.05 -0.16
C TYR A 283 23.58 -7.31 -0.71
N CYS A 284 24.16 -6.34 -1.41
CA CYS A 284 25.50 -6.52 -1.98
C CYS A 284 26.57 -6.80 -0.92
N LEU A 285 26.44 -6.21 0.27
CA LEU A 285 27.36 -6.45 1.38
C LEU A 285 27.17 -7.82 2.02
N GLU A 286 25.92 -8.29 2.15
CA GLU A 286 25.64 -9.62 2.71
C GLU A 286 26.12 -10.74 1.79
N GLU A 287 26.00 -10.56 0.47
CA GLU A 287 26.52 -11.50 -0.52
C GLU A 287 28.07 -11.54 -0.51
N GLU A 288 28.73 -10.41 -0.27
CA GLU A 288 30.21 -10.35 -0.13
C GLU A 288 30.67 -10.93 1.22
N GLU A 289 29.95 -10.67 2.32
CA GLU A 289 30.22 -11.26 3.63
C GLU A 289 30.03 -12.80 3.65
N SER A 290 29.18 -13.32 2.77
CA SER A 290 28.89 -14.75 2.64
C SER A 290 29.79 -15.47 1.63
N ASP A 291 30.79 -14.77 1.05
CA ASP A 291 31.67 -15.26 -0.02
C ASP A 291 30.92 -15.73 -1.31
N GLU A 292 29.66 -15.32 -1.50
CA GLU A 292 28.85 -15.60 -2.70
C GLU A 292 29.27 -14.69 -3.87
N VAL A 293 29.77 -13.48 -3.57
CA VAL A 293 30.37 -12.58 -4.55
C VAL A 293 31.73 -12.04 -4.12
N ASN A 294 32.63 -11.86 -5.09
CA ASN A 294 33.97 -11.33 -4.84
C ASN A 294 34.02 -9.82 -4.58
N SER A 295 33.00 -9.08 -5.03
CA SER A 295 32.97 -7.63 -4.89
C SER A 295 31.54 -7.09 -4.80
N CYS A 296 31.22 -6.53 -3.63
CA CYS A 296 29.99 -5.78 -3.39
C CYS A 296 29.81 -4.61 -4.38
N ARG A 297 30.92 -4.02 -4.84
CA ARG A 297 30.88 -2.94 -5.85
C ARG A 297 30.43 -3.44 -7.23
N GLU A 298 30.95 -4.58 -7.68
CA GLU A 298 30.60 -5.14 -8.98
C GLU A 298 29.16 -5.65 -8.99
N LEU A 299 28.74 -6.31 -7.90
CA LEU A 299 27.35 -6.72 -7.73
C LEU A 299 26.41 -5.50 -7.70
N LEU A 300 26.78 -4.42 -6.98
CA LEU A 300 25.98 -3.20 -6.98
C LEU A 300 25.82 -2.63 -8.39
N GLU A 301 26.88 -2.65 -9.20
CA GLU A 301 26.82 -2.19 -10.58
C GLU A 301 25.87 -3.04 -11.44
N GLU A 302 25.93 -4.36 -11.30
CA GLU A 302 25.02 -5.27 -11.99
C GLU A 302 23.56 -4.98 -11.60
N LEU A 303 23.25 -4.97 -10.31
CA LEU A 303 21.89 -4.76 -9.81
C LEU A 303 21.38 -3.35 -10.16
N HIS A 304 22.26 -2.35 -10.13
CA HIS A 304 21.94 -0.98 -10.49
C HIS A 304 21.48 -0.86 -11.94
N THR A 305 22.27 -1.41 -12.86
CA THR A 305 21.95 -1.43 -14.30
C THR A 305 20.79 -2.37 -14.62
N ARG A 306 20.59 -3.42 -13.82
CA ARG A 306 19.50 -4.39 -13.99
C ARG A 306 18.15 -3.82 -13.62
N PHE A 307 18.02 -3.11 -12.49
CA PHE A 307 16.70 -2.65 -12.04
C PHE A 307 16.66 -1.32 -11.28
N LEU A 308 17.76 -0.61 -10.98
CA LEU A 308 17.68 0.68 -10.26
C LEU A 308 17.67 1.93 -11.16
N THR A 309 17.78 1.76 -12.48
CA THR A 309 17.96 2.86 -13.44
C THR A 309 16.79 3.03 -14.39
N VAL A 310 16.70 4.20 -15.01
CA VAL A 310 15.74 4.46 -16.09
C VAL A 310 16.11 3.69 -17.36
N GLY A 311 15.10 3.34 -18.15
CA GLY A 311 15.28 2.62 -19.42
C GLY A 311 15.37 1.10 -19.29
N THR A 312 15.13 0.56 -18.09
CA THR A 312 15.20 -0.89 -17.80
C THR A 312 13.84 -1.57 -17.84
N ALA A 313 12.73 -0.81 -18.01
CA ALA A 313 11.36 -1.32 -17.95
C ALA A 313 11.09 -2.13 -16.67
N THR A 314 11.48 -1.58 -15.52
CA THR A 314 11.26 -2.16 -14.19
C THR A 314 10.30 -1.30 -13.36
N PRO A 315 9.81 -1.80 -12.21
CA PRO A 315 9.09 -0.98 -11.26
C PRO A 315 9.86 0.29 -10.87
N MET A 316 11.18 0.22 -10.71
CA MET A 316 11.98 1.42 -10.44
C MET A 316 11.95 2.40 -11.60
N ASP A 317 12.15 1.96 -12.84
CA ASP A 317 12.08 2.82 -14.03
C ASP A 317 10.72 3.51 -14.11
N TRP A 318 9.64 2.75 -13.90
CA TRP A 318 8.27 3.28 -13.86
C TRP A 318 8.12 4.37 -12.81
N MET A 319 8.55 4.11 -11.57
CA MET A 319 8.46 5.06 -10.46
C MET A 319 9.33 6.30 -10.67
N LEU A 320 10.52 6.17 -11.24
CA LEU A 320 11.41 7.28 -11.54
C LEU A 320 10.77 8.22 -12.57
N ARG A 321 10.18 7.67 -13.63
CA ARG A 321 9.43 8.45 -14.63
C ARG A 321 8.20 9.11 -14.03
N LEU A 322 7.47 8.39 -13.18
CA LEU A 322 6.28 8.92 -12.55
C LEU A 322 6.62 10.06 -11.56
N ARG A 323 7.70 9.92 -10.79
CA ARG A 323 8.20 10.97 -9.87
C ARG A 323 8.65 12.23 -10.62
N LEU A 324 9.16 12.10 -11.85
CA LEU A 324 9.55 13.24 -12.68
C LEU A 324 8.34 13.95 -13.32
N TYR A 325 7.24 13.23 -13.50
CA TYR A 325 6.01 13.79 -14.07
C TYR A 325 5.22 14.61 -13.05
N GLY A 326 5.23 14.19 -11.79
CA GLY A 326 4.37 14.69 -10.71
C GLY A 326 4.93 15.84 -9.90
#